data_AF-A0A942LN06-F1
#
_entry.id   AF-A0A942LN06-F1
#
_cell.length_a   1.000
_cell.length_b   1.000
_cell.length_c   1.000
_cell.angle_alpha   90.00
_cell.angle_beta   90.00
_cell.angle_gamma   90.00
#
_symmetry.space_group_name_H-M   'P 1'
#
loop_
_entity.id
_entity.type
_entity.pdbx_description
1 polymer ?
#
loop_
_entity_poly.entity_id
_entity_poly.type
_entity_poly.pdbx_seq_one_letter_code
_entity_poly.pdbx_strand_id
1 'polypeptide(L)'
;MLKILLLSIFVLFLGYQSMIAQEFAGSESCKGCHPAAYANWKQSGHPYKIQKLDGTNGPTYPVLSSQKTIGTVINYTLHTGVPEPPEGLQWSEISFVLGGYWSNARFLDKEGYLIWGAKRQYNLATRKWVNYTQADPGKGSYSYSCYRCHTTGPSKEKTPAFEAYPGIQGSWAEAGIGCEGCHGPAKSHVSNPGQKPSINRECLPCHARDRDFETTTYTWNKRVEWQSRTVSDVATGFIRHREQGDMMLASKHGEMGFNCATCHDPHKGVYFNLGGIKPSASCENCHTNKTIVGHEFSKTNASCIDCHMPKAARNGDQLSPYVSEQSAHYWKIITDPITMFENLEDISNTATPPATFKFIKVDDNGISGTTLEYSCLQCHTAKDVQWASIYAKGIHKNGITHINTQPGTSSAYSLGQNYPNPFQHSTTISFILPKASNVTLNVYNALGQQVAVLIDNVWMNGGTHKIDFHAKGLPNGAYIYSIQANNFGFSRKMILSQ
;
A
#
# COMPACT_ATOMS: atom_id res chain seq x y z
N MET A 1 9.20 -70.60 -23.55
CA MET A 1 8.14 -69.72 -23.01
C MET A 1 8.80 -68.90 -21.91
N LEU A 2 8.97 -67.59 -21.93
CA LEU A 2 8.25 -66.50 -22.57
C LEU A 2 9.25 -65.32 -22.66
N LYS A 3 9.62 -64.92 -23.87
CA LYS A 3 10.16 -63.57 -24.15
C LYS A 3 8.96 -62.62 -24.27
N ILE A 4 9.22 -61.31 -24.15
CA ILE A 4 8.36 -60.17 -24.52
C ILE A 4 7.59 -59.57 -23.32
N LEU A 5 8.06 -58.43 -22.81
CA LEU A 5 7.43 -57.10 -22.96
C LEU A 5 8.14 -56.08 -22.03
N LEU A 6 9.21 -55.44 -22.52
CA LEU A 6 9.74 -54.20 -21.92
C LEU A 6 9.67 -53.14 -23.01
N LEU A 7 8.46 -52.64 -23.22
CA LEU A 7 8.18 -51.52 -24.11
C LEU A 7 8.04 -50.26 -23.26
N SER A 8 8.96 -49.32 -23.46
CA SER A 8 8.72 -47.87 -23.49
C SER A 8 7.88 -47.27 -22.35
N ILE A 9 8.56 -46.88 -21.25
CA ILE A 9 8.22 -45.67 -20.50
C ILE A 9 9.38 -44.70 -20.67
N PHE A 10 9.52 -44.20 -21.88
CA PHE A 10 10.30 -43.01 -22.22
C PHE A 10 9.33 -42.13 -22.99
N VAL A 11 9.30 -40.82 -22.70
CA VAL A 11 8.29 -39.82 -23.13
C VAL A 11 7.13 -39.63 -22.15
N LEU A 12 7.37 -38.81 -21.11
CA LEU A 12 6.47 -37.73 -20.64
C LEU A 12 7.10 -36.93 -19.48
N PHE A 13 8.41 -36.68 -19.53
CA PHE A 13 9.12 -35.77 -18.62
C PHE A 13 9.89 -34.67 -19.39
N LEU A 14 9.35 -34.27 -20.53
CA LEU A 14 9.79 -33.10 -21.30
C LEU A 14 8.57 -32.20 -21.49
N GLY A 15 8.42 -31.18 -20.64
CA GLY A 15 7.35 -30.19 -20.82
C GLY A 15 6.78 -29.50 -19.59
N TYR A 16 7.39 -29.58 -18.41
CA TYR A 16 7.16 -28.57 -17.35
C TYR A 16 8.31 -27.56 -17.36
N GLN A 17 8.62 -27.02 -18.54
CA GLN A 17 9.41 -25.79 -18.60
C GLN A 17 8.45 -24.64 -18.33
N SER A 18 8.44 -24.15 -17.08
CA SER A 18 8.10 -22.79 -16.68
C SER A 18 7.04 -22.09 -17.55
N MET A 19 5.77 -22.52 -17.47
CA MET A 19 4.66 -21.90 -18.20
C MET A 19 4.47 -20.41 -17.86
N ILE A 20 4.98 -19.95 -16.70
CA ILE A 20 4.79 -18.60 -16.21
C ILE A 20 5.39 -17.55 -17.15
N ALA A 21 6.59 -17.74 -17.70
CA ALA A 21 7.18 -16.75 -18.63
C ALA A 21 6.48 -16.74 -20.00
N GLN A 22 5.77 -17.81 -20.35
CA GLN A 22 5.24 -18.00 -21.69
C GLN A 22 3.95 -17.22 -21.95
N GLU A 23 3.32 -16.65 -20.91
CA GLU A 23 2.03 -15.94 -21.01
C GLU A 23 2.13 -14.40 -20.91
N PHE A 24 3.29 -13.86 -20.54
CA PHE A 24 3.52 -12.41 -20.46
C PHE A 24 4.07 -11.89 -21.80
N ALA A 25 3.60 -10.71 -22.20
CA ALA A 25 4.02 -10.02 -23.41
C ALA A 25 5.10 -8.96 -23.17
N GLY A 26 5.24 -8.49 -21.93
CA GLY A 26 6.08 -7.37 -21.53
C GLY A 26 5.43 -6.02 -21.82
N SER A 27 5.67 -5.03 -20.96
CA SER A 27 5.01 -3.72 -21.05
C SER A 27 5.29 -2.96 -22.34
N GLU A 28 6.44 -3.19 -23.00
CA GLU A 28 6.76 -2.59 -24.31
C GLU A 28 5.74 -2.96 -25.40
N SER A 29 5.22 -4.20 -25.38
CA SER A 29 4.22 -4.65 -26.35
C SER A 29 2.91 -3.85 -26.28
N CYS A 30 2.61 -3.26 -25.12
CA CYS A 30 1.39 -2.49 -24.88
C CYS A 30 1.43 -1.10 -25.53
N LYS A 31 2.63 -0.56 -25.81
CA LYS A 31 2.85 0.82 -26.25
C LYS A 31 2.11 1.17 -27.55
N GLY A 32 2.07 0.25 -28.51
CA GLY A 32 1.46 0.49 -29.83
C GLY A 32 -0.05 0.76 -29.75
N CYS A 33 -0.76 0.00 -28.92
CA CYS A 33 -2.23 0.10 -28.78
C CYS A 33 -2.66 1.03 -27.63
N HIS A 34 -1.82 1.20 -26.61
CA HIS A 34 -2.11 2.00 -25.41
C HIS A 34 -1.06 3.11 -25.16
N PRO A 35 -0.77 3.98 -26.16
CA PRO A 35 0.35 4.91 -26.09
C PRO A 35 0.24 5.91 -24.93
N ALA A 36 -0.97 6.42 -24.64
CA ALA A 36 -1.18 7.38 -23.55
C ALA A 36 -0.97 6.74 -22.16
N ALA A 37 -1.50 5.54 -21.93
CA ALA A 37 -1.33 4.83 -20.67
C ALA A 37 0.13 4.43 -20.46
N TYR A 38 0.79 3.92 -21.50
CA TYR A 38 2.20 3.57 -21.49
C TYR A 38 3.09 4.79 -21.20
N ALA A 39 2.84 5.93 -21.85
CA ALA A 39 3.60 7.16 -21.61
C ALA A 39 3.47 7.68 -20.17
N ASN A 40 2.25 7.67 -19.61
CA ASN A 40 2.01 8.02 -18.21
C ASN A 40 2.72 7.03 -17.26
N TRP A 41 2.61 5.73 -17.53
CA TRP A 41 3.25 4.68 -16.74
C TRP A 41 4.78 4.81 -16.71
N LYS A 42 5.42 5.11 -17.85
CA LYS A 42 6.87 5.35 -17.94
C LYS A 42 7.34 6.56 -17.14
N GLN A 43 6.46 7.53 -16.92
CA GLN A 43 6.74 8.66 -16.04
C GLN A 43 6.41 8.34 -14.58
N SER A 44 5.80 7.21 -14.25
CA SER A 44 5.51 6.82 -12.87
C SER A 44 6.71 6.12 -12.20
N GLY A 45 6.63 5.88 -10.90
CA GLY A 45 7.65 5.12 -10.16
C GLY A 45 7.51 3.60 -10.22
N HIS A 46 6.45 3.08 -10.84
CA HIS A 46 6.19 1.63 -10.97
C HIS A 46 7.23 0.87 -11.83
N PRO A 47 7.59 1.33 -13.03
CA PRO A 47 8.62 0.66 -13.83
C PRO A 47 9.99 0.61 -13.15
N TYR A 48 10.25 1.54 -12.23
CA TYR A 48 11.57 1.72 -11.61
C TYR A 48 11.65 1.15 -10.19
N LYS A 49 10.74 0.24 -9.82
CA LYS A 49 10.82 -0.46 -8.53
C LYS A 49 12.04 -1.37 -8.44
N ILE A 50 12.42 -1.97 -9.55
CA ILE A 50 13.70 -2.65 -9.77
C ILE A 50 14.08 -2.47 -11.24
N GLN A 51 15.35 -2.22 -11.50
CA GLN A 51 15.91 -2.10 -12.84
C GLN A 51 17.11 -3.02 -12.96
N LYS A 52 17.17 -3.77 -14.05
CA LYS A 52 18.37 -4.51 -14.44
C LYS A 52 19.38 -3.53 -15.04
N LEU A 53 20.65 -3.71 -14.72
CA LEU A 53 21.74 -2.97 -15.36
C LEU A 53 22.41 -3.84 -16.44
N ASP A 54 22.79 -3.21 -17.55
CA ASP A 54 23.36 -3.87 -18.73
C ASP A 54 24.88 -3.72 -18.83
N GLY A 55 25.57 -3.57 -17.69
CA GLY A 55 27.03 -3.49 -17.63
C GLY A 55 27.52 -2.23 -16.90
N THR A 56 28.33 -1.41 -17.56
CA THR A 56 29.03 -0.27 -16.93
C THR A 56 28.18 0.97 -16.72
N ASN A 57 26.95 0.99 -17.22
CA ASN A 57 26.07 2.16 -17.14
C ASN A 57 25.15 2.06 -15.92
N GLY A 58 24.91 3.22 -15.30
CA GLY A 58 23.95 3.33 -14.20
C GLY A 58 22.49 3.20 -14.64
N PRO A 59 21.56 3.13 -13.67
CA PRO A 59 20.13 3.06 -13.94
C PRO A 59 19.62 4.33 -14.66
N THR A 60 18.64 4.17 -15.56
CA THR A 60 18.07 5.27 -16.33
C THR A 60 16.65 5.59 -15.86
N TYR A 61 16.39 6.87 -15.59
CA TYR A 61 15.09 7.37 -15.12
C TYR A 61 14.59 8.48 -16.03
N PRO A 62 13.27 8.77 -16.05
CA PRO A 62 12.79 10.01 -16.63
C PRO A 62 13.42 11.18 -15.88
N VAL A 63 13.88 12.20 -16.60
CA VAL A 63 14.48 13.40 -16.00
C VAL A 63 13.36 14.25 -15.39
N LEU A 64 13.11 14.06 -14.10
CA LEU A 64 12.06 14.74 -13.37
C LEU A 64 12.65 15.49 -12.19
N SER A 65 12.08 16.65 -11.90
CA SER A 65 12.41 17.43 -10.72
C SER A 65 11.17 18.07 -10.12
N SER A 66 11.16 18.22 -8.80
CA SER A 66 10.10 18.97 -8.12
C SER A 66 10.62 19.59 -6.84
N GLN A 67 10.11 20.78 -6.52
CA GLN A 67 10.43 21.47 -5.28
C GLN A 67 9.45 21.05 -4.18
N LYS A 68 10.03 20.37 -3.19
CA LYS A 68 9.53 19.98 -1.87
C LYS A 68 9.42 21.11 -0.85
N THR A 69 8.28 21.79 -0.68
CA THR A 69 8.09 22.69 0.48
C THR A 69 7.14 22.07 1.50
N ILE A 70 7.52 22.06 2.78
CA ILE A 70 6.66 21.65 3.92
C ILE A 70 6.68 22.78 4.94
N GLY A 71 5.53 23.43 5.14
CA GLY A 71 5.44 24.65 5.94
C GLY A 71 6.37 25.75 5.42
N THR A 72 6.89 26.59 6.30
CA THR A 72 7.87 27.64 5.96
C THR A 72 9.31 27.23 6.21
N VAL A 73 9.55 26.03 6.74
CA VAL A 73 10.83 25.64 7.35
C VAL A 73 11.60 24.61 6.54
N ILE A 74 10.92 23.78 5.74
CA ILE A 74 11.55 22.71 4.97
C ILE A 74 11.33 23.01 3.50
N ASN A 75 12.42 23.18 2.76
CA ASN A 75 12.41 23.37 1.31
C ASN A 75 13.56 22.58 0.68
N TYR A 76 13.27 21.69 -0.26
CA TYR A 76 14.29 20.91 -0.95
C TYR A 76 13.86 20.54 -2.37
N THR A 77 14.82 20.35 -3.28
CA THR A 77 14.53 19.88 -4.64
C THR A 77 14.78 18.38 -4.74
N LEU A 78 13.76 17.64 -5.16
CA LEU A 78 13.85 16.22 -5.44
C LEU A 78 14.10 15.99 -6.92
N HIS A 79 15.06 15.13 -7.23
CA HIS A 79 15.36 14.66 -8.58
C HIS A 79 15.29 13.13 -8.64
N THR A 80 14.85 12.59 -9.76
CA THR A 80 15.01 11.15 -10.06
C THR A 80 16.50 10.82 -10.26
N GLY A 81 16.88 9.57 -9.98
CA GLY A 81 18.20 9.06 -10.31
C GLY A 81 19.13 8.77 -9.13
N VAL A 82 20.19 8.06 -9.46
CA VAL A 82 21.32 7.75 -8.58
C VAL A 82 22.59 8.24 -9.29
N PRO A 83 23.35 9.19 -8.72
CA PRO A 83 24.40 9.89 -9.46
C PRO A 83 25.61 9.02 -9.79
N GLU A 84 25.91 8.04 -8.93
CA GLU A 84 27.14 7.23 -8.98
C GLU A 84 26.88 5.85 -8.36
N PRO A 85 27.72 4.83 -8.61
CA PRO A 85 27.57 3.55 -7.94
C PRO A 85 27.87 3.67 -6.43
N PRO A 86 27.45 2.69 -5.62
CA PRO A 86 27.82 2.66 -4.20
C PRO A 86 29.33 2.77 -4.01
N GLU A 87 29.77 3.47 -2.96
CA GLU A 87 31.20 3.72 -2.72
C GLU A 87 32.03 2.44 -2.76
N GLY A 88 33.15 2.48 -3.49
CA GLY A 88 34.05 1.35 -3.67
C GLY A 88 33.55 0.24 -4.62
N LEU A 89 32.41 0.44 -5.29
CA LEU A 89 31.92 -0.45 -6.34
C LEU A 89 31.81 0.29 -7.68
N GLN A 90 31.83 -0.48 -8.76
CA GLN A 90 31.53 -0.02 -10.10
C GLN A 90 30.11 -0.42 -10.50
N TRP A 91 29.49 0.31 -11.44
CA TRP A 91 28.20 -0.09 -12.00
C TRP A 91 28.24 -1.49 -12.62
N SER A 92 29.38 -1.87 -13.18
CA SER A 92 29.59 -3.21 -13.72
C SER A 92 29.41 -4.29 -12.66
N GLU A 93 29.63 -4.00 -11.37
CA GLU A 93 29.50 -4.94 -10.25
C GLU A 93 28.07 -5.06 -9.70
N ILE A 94 27.13 -4.28 -10.24
CA ILE A 94 25.73 -4.24 -9.83
C ILE A 94 24.86 -4.87 -10.92
N SER A 95 24.05 -5.86 -10.56
CA SER A 95 23.09 -6.47 -11.51
C SER A 95 21.75 -5.77 -11.52
N PHE A 96 21.28 -5.28 -10.36
CA PHE A 96 20.01 -4.57 -10.23
C PHE A 96 20.07 -3.39 -9.28
N VAL A 97 19.28 -2.35 -9.60
CA VAL A 97 19.00 -1.22 -8.73
C VAL A 97 17.54 -1.27 -8.30
N LEU A 98 17.30 -1.30 -7.00
CA LEU A 98 15.98 -1.20 -6.40
C LEU A 98 15.65 0.28 -6.14
N GLY A 99 14.54 0.78 -6.69
CA GLY A 99 14.11 2.16 -6.47
C GLY A 99 14.91 3.21 -7.26
N GLY A 100 15.28 4.32 -6.61
CA GLY A 100 15.98 5.46 -7.23
C GLY A 100 15.09 6.41 -8.05
N TYR A 101 13.76 6.32 -7.89
CA TYR A 101 12.82 7.20 -8.56
C TYR A 101 12.43 8.42 -7.70
N TRP A 102 12.06 8.21 -6.44
CA TRP A 102 11.56 9.31 -5.59
C TRP A 102 12.01 9.26 -4.12
N SER A 103 12.37 8.09 -3.61
CA SER A 103 12.69 7.87 -2.20
C SER A 103 14.17 7.55 -1.99
N ASN A 104 14.52 6.29 -2.27
CA ASN A 104 15.82 5.72 -2.01
C ASN A 104 16.16 4.70 -3.09
N ALA A 105 17.46 4.44 -3.24
CA ALA A 105 18.01 3.40 -4.08
C ALA A 105 18.83 2.41 -3.25
N ARG A 106 18.69 1.12 -3.57
CA ARG A 106 19.46 -0.01 -3.04
C ARG A 106 19.92 -0.91 -4.17
N PHE A 107 20.82 -1.84 -3.90
CA PHE A 107 21.60 -2.49 -4.95
C PHE A 107 21.69 -4.00 -4.74
N LEU A 108 21.67 -4.74 -5.85
CA LEU A 108 22.03 -6.15 -5.90
C LEU A 108 23.38 -6.29 -6.61
N ASP A 109 24.30 -7.07 -6.05
CA ASP A 109 25.59 -7.37 -6.68
C ASP A 109 25.42 -8.20 -7.97
N LYS A 110 26.49 -8.48 -8.72
CA LYS A 110 26.44 -9.30 -9.97
C LYS A 110 25.73 -10.64 -9.81
N GLU A 111 25.81 -11.23 -8.62
CA GLU A 111 25.24 -12.53 -8.28
C GLU A 111 23.77 -12.42 -7.83
N GLY A 112 23.23 -11.20 -7.73
CA GLY A 112 21.85 -10.93 -7.35
C GLY A 112 21.60 -10.86 -5.84
N TYR A 113 22.65 -10.77 -5.01
CA TYR A 113 22.49 -10.58 -3.57
C TYR A 113 22.26 -9.12 -3.23
N LEU A 114 21.28 -8.85 -2.38
CA LEU A 114 21.06 -7.54 -1.80
C LEU A 114 22.23 -7.17 -0.89
N ILE A 115 22.95 -6.09 -1.21
CA ILE A 115 24.12 -5.64 -0.44
C ILE A 115 23.75 -4.60 0.61
N TRP A 116 24.39 -4.66 1.78
CA TRP A 116 24.25 -3.72 2.88
C TRP A 116 25.60 -3.35 3.49
N GLY A 117 25.60 -2.38 4.41
CA GLY A 117 26.83 -1.79 4.96
C GLY A 117 26.88 -0.28 4.77
N ALA A 118 28.07 0.28 5.00
CA ALA A 118 28.34 1.70 4.85
C ALA A 118 28.03 2.20 3.43
N LYS A 119 27.30 3.32 3.34
CA LYS A 119 26.97 3.99 2.06
C LYS A 119 26.38 3.03 0.99
N ARG A 120 25.52 2.09 1.42
CA ARG A 120 24.82 1.14 0.53
C ARG A 120 23.37 1.51 0.21
N GLN A 121 22.89 2.65 0.71
CA GLN A 121 21.61 3.23 0.29
C GLN A 121 21.83 4.69 -0.13
N TYR A 122 21.29 5.09 -1.27
CA TYR A 122 21.26 6.48 -1.69
C TYR A 122 19.87 7.06 -1.42
N ASN A 123 19.79 8.13 -0.65
CA ASN A 123 18.54 8.82 -0.34
C ASN A 123 18.36 10.02 -1.26
N LEU A 124 17.31 10.02 -2.07
CA LEU A 124 17.09 11.04 -3.11
C LEU A 124 16.67 12.37 -2.51
N ALA A 125 15.90 12.34 -1.41
CA ALA A 125 15.46 13.55 -0.75
C ALA A 125 16.65 14.34 -0.17
N THR A 126 17.58 13.67 0.50
CA THR A 126 18.74 14.29 1.16
C THR A 126 19.96 14.39 0.25
N ARG A 127 19.97 13.65 -0.86
CA ARG A 127 21.09 13.48 -1.80
C ARG A 127 22.35 12.94 -1.12
N LYS A 128 22.17 12.05 -0.16
CA LYS A 128 23.26 11.45 0.62
C LYS A 128 23.28 9.94 0.49
N TRP A 129 24.50 9.42 0.55
CA TRP A 129 24.74 8.03 0.83
C TRP A 129 24.66 7.77 2.32
N VAL A 130 23.90 6.75 2.70
CA VAL A 130 23.73 6.32 4.09
C VAL A 130 23.95 4.82 4.23
N ASN A 131 24.19 4.40 5.46
CA ASN A 131 24.31 2.99 5.80
C ASN A 131 22.98 2.28 5.51
N TYR A 132 23.05 1.12 4.87
CA TYR A 132 21.90 0.24 4.74
C TYR A 132 22.01 -0.86 5.79
N THR A 133 20.98 -1.03 6.62
CA THR A 133 20.90 -1.97 7.76
C THR A 133 21.92 -1.73 8.89
N GLN A 134 23.21 -1.64 8.57
CA GLN A 134 24.33 -1.48 9.49
C GLN A 134 25.57 -0.92 8.74
N ALA A 135 26.65 -0.60 9.46
CA ALA A 135 27.89 -0.12 8.84
C ALA A 135 28.73 -1.26 8.24
N ASP A 136 28.76 -2.42 8.89
CA ASP A 136 29.55 -3.55 8.42
C ASP A 136 29.02 -4.09 7.09
N PRO A 137 29.92 -4.38 6.13
CA PRO A 137 29.53 -4.88 4.83
C PRO A 137 28.93 -6.28 4.96
N GLY A 138 27.88 -6.53 4.18
CA GLY A 138 27.30 -7.86 4.05
C GLY A 138 26.32 -7.95 2.90
N LYS A 139 25.83 -9.15 2.64
CA LYS A 139 24.89 -9.42 1.55
C LYS A 139 23.95 -10.56 1.91
N GLY A 140 22.77 -10.57 1.30
CA GLY A 140 21.74 -11.56 1.57
C GLY A 140 20.80 -11.76 0.40
N SER A 141 20.07 -12.87 0.43
CA SER A 141 19.21 -13.26 -0.68
C SER A 141 18.04 -12.30 -0.89
N TYR A 142 17.72 -12.03 -2.15
CA TYR A 142 16.54 -11.30 -2.56
C TYR A 142 15.34 -12.26 -2.67
N SER A 143 14.47 -12.20 -1.66
CA SER A 143 13.39 -13.17 -1.44
C SER A 143 12.10 -12.87 -2.19
N TYR A 144 11.25 -13.88 -2.34
CA TYR A 144 9.90 -13.74 -2.92
C TYR A 144 9.06 -12.65 -2.25
N SER A 145 9.13 -12.55 -0.92
CA SER A 145 8.46 -11.49 -0.17
C SER A 145 8.88 -10.08 -0.59
N CYS A 146 10.10 -9.92 -1.10
CA CYS A 146 10.57 -8.65 -1.65
C CYS A 146 10.14 -8.48 -3.10
N TYR A 147 10.55 -9.37 -4.01
CA TYR A 147 10.33 -9.12 -5.44
C TYR A 147 8.86 -9.20 -5.88
N ARG A 148 7.99 -9.91 -5.14
CA ARG A 148 6.56 -9.97 -5.47
C ARG A 148 5.87 -8.60 -5.57
N CYS A 149 6.41 -7.57 -4.90
CA CYS A 149 5.91 -6.20 -4.95
C CYS A 149 6.83 -5.21 -5.69
N HIS A 150 7.85 -5.72 -6.39
CA HIS A 150 8.80 -4.93 -7.17
C HIS A 150 8.89 -5.39 -8.63
N THR A 151 8.37 -6.56 -9.00
CA THR A 151 8.45 -7.13 -10.35
C THR A 151 7.07 -7.52 -10.88
N THR A 152 6.98 -7.78 -12.19
CA THR A 152 5.79 -8.31 -12.85
C THR A 152 5.94 -9.80 -13.11
N GLY A 153 4.88 -10.56 -12.84
CA GLY A 153 4.86 -12.02 -12.93
C GLY A 153 5.87 -12.71 -12.00
N PRO A 154 5.93 -12.36 -10.69
CA PRO A 154 6.86 -12.98 -9.76
C PRO A 154 6.55 -14.48 -9.58
N SER A 155 7.60 -15.31 -9.51
CA SER A 155 7.50 -16.74 -9.23
C SER A 155 8.49 -17.15 -8.15
N LYS A 156 8.07 -18.07 -7.28
CA LYS A 156 8.94 -18.73 -6.29
C LYS A 156 9.97 -19.67 -6.96
N GLU A 157 9.71 -20.07 -8.20
CA GLU A 157 10.61 -20.93 -8.99
C GLU A 157 11.62 -20.10 -9.77
N LYS A 158 12.84 -20.62 -9.93
CA LYS A 158 13.83 -20.05 -10.83
C LYS A 158 13.62 -20.54 -12.26
N THR A 159 13.72 -19.62 -13.21
CA THR A 159 13.88 -19.97 -14.62
C THR A 159 15.37 -20.11 -14.94
N PRO A 160 15.76 -20.77 -16.04
CA PRO A 160 17.16 -20.86 -16.47
C PRO A 160 17.89 -19.51 -16.54
N ALA A 161 17.18 -18.44 -16.90
CA ALA A 161 17.74 -17.09 -16.93
C ALA A 161 18.11 -16.54 -15.53
N PHE A 162 17.42 -17.01 -14.49
CA PHE A 162 17.67 -16.62 -13.10
C PHE A 162 18.67 -17.51 -12.36
N GLU A 163 19.09 -18.63 -12.96
CA GLU A 163 20.18 -19.46 -12.41
C GLU A 163 21.52 -18.72 -12.38
N ALA A 164 21.71 -17.74 -13.27
CA ALA A 164 22.87 -16.85 -13.25
C ALA A 164 22.93 -15.91 -12.02
N TYR A 165 21.84 -15.82 -11.24
CA TYR A 165 21.72 -14.96 -10.07
C TYR A 165 21.42 -15.79 -8.82
N PRO A 166 22.42 -16.44 -8.20
CA PRO A 166 22.21 -17.26 -7.01
C PRO A 166 21.60 -16.49 -5.83
N GLY A 167 21.84 -15.18 -5.74
CA GLY A 167 21.27 -14.32 -4.70
C GLY A 167 19.77 -14.06 -4.81
N ILE A 168 19.15 -14.28 -5.97
CA ILE A 168 17.69 -14.13 -6.16
C ILE A 168 17.03 -15.49 -5.92
N GLN A 169 15.97 -15.57 -5.11
CA GLN A 169 15.36 -16.86 -4.72
C GLN A 169 14.37 -17.45 -5.72
N GLY A 170 14.02 -16.73 -6.80
CA GLY A 170 13.06 -17.18 -7.81
C GLY A 170 13.23 -16.40 -9.10
N SER A 171 12.12 -16.05 -9.74
CA SER A 171 12.16 -15.37 -11.03
C SER A 171 11.00 -14.39 -11.21
N TRP A 172 11.03 -13.64 -12.31
CA TRP A 172 9.93 -12.79 -12.74
C TRP A 172 9.94 -12.62 -14.26
N ALA A 173 8.80 -12.19 -14.82
CA ALA A 173 8.65 -11.94 -16.25
C ALA A 173 9.24 -10.58 -16.68
N GLU A 174 9.04 -9.54 -15.88
CA GLU A 174 9.54 -8.18 -16.18
C GLU A 174 10.02 -7.48 -14.90
N ALA A 175 11.13 -6.74 -14.99
CA ALA A 175 11.66 -5.93 -13.90
C ALA A 175 10.82 -4.66 -13.73
N GLY A 176 10.47 -4.33 -12.49
CA GLY A 176 9.53 -3.25 -12.19
C GLY A 176 8.07 -3.74 -12.20
N ILE A 177 7.16 -2.87 -11.78
CA ILE A 177 5.73 -3.12 -11.90
C ILE A 177 5.29 -2.63 -13.28
N GLY A 178 5.24 -3.57 -14.23
CA GLY A 178 4.76 -3.40 -15.59
C GLY A 178 3.24 -3.47 -15.73
N CYS A 179 2.74 -3.23 -16.95
CA CYS A 179 1.32 -3.25 -17.31
C CYS A 179 0.63 -4.55 -16.84
N GLU A 180 1.25 -5.68 -17.12
CA GLU A 180 0.73 -7.01 -16.80
C GLU A 180 0.79 -7.33 -15.30
N GLY A 181 1.49 -6.52 -14.50
CA GLY A 181 1.42 -6.59 -13.04
C GLY A 181 0.05 -6.22 -12.46
N CYS A 182 -0.73 -5.41 -13.20
CA CYS A 182 -2.10 -5.03 -12.83
C CYS A 182 -3.18 -5.54 -13.81
N HIS A 183 -2.78 -5.86 -15.04
CA HIS A 183 -3.68 -6.33 -16.08
C HIS A 183 -3.67 -7.85 -16.29
N GLY A 184 -2.75 -8.56 -15.63
CA GLY A 184 -2.52 -10.00 -15.83
C GLY A 184 -1.72 -10.29 -17.10
N PRO A 185 -1.35 -11.57 -17.33
CA PRO A 185 -0.65 -12.00 -18.54
C PRO A 185 -1.48 -11.67 -19.79
N ALA A 186 -0.86 -10.99 -20.76
CA ALA A 186 -1.54 -10.37 -21.89
C ALA A 186 -1.03 -10.87 -23.25
N LYS A 187 -0.19 -11.91 -23.32
CA LYS A 187 0.33 -12.40 -24.61
C LYS A 187 -0.76 -12.76 -25.62
N SER A 188 -1.82 -13.44 -25.20
CA SER A 188 -2.96 -13.73 -26.08
C SER A 188 -3.74 -12.47 -26.47
N HIS A 189 -3.82 -11.48 -25.57
CA HIS A 189 -4.45 -10.19 -25.83
C HIS A 189 -3.70 -9.37 -26.88
N VAL A 190 -2.36 -9.39 -26.85
CA VAL A 190 -1.51 -8.70 -27.83
C VAL A 190 -1.73 -9.29 -29.23
N SER A 191 -1.81 -10.61 -29.35
CA SER A 191 -2.06 -11.28 -30.63
C SER A 191 -3.53 -11.22 -31.08
N ASN A 192 -4.47 -11.11 -30.14
CA ASN A 192 -5.91 -11.02 -30.39
C ASN A 192 -6.58 -10.01 -29.44
N PRO A 193 -6.75 -8.74 -29.85
CA PRO A 193 -7.29 -7.67 -29.00
C PRO A 193 -8.71 -7.93 -28.42
N GLY A 194 -9.45 -8.87 -29.01
CA GLY A 194 -10.76 -9.32 -28.51
C GLY A 194 -10.66 -10.17 -27.25
N GLN A 195 -9.56 -10.89 -27.04
CA GLN A 195 -9.32 -11.70 -25.85
C GLN A 195 -8.76 -10.80 -24.74
N LYS A 196 -9.62 -10.38 -23.81
CA LYS A 196 -9.20 -9.53 -22.68
C LYS A 196 -8.44 -10.36 -21.63
N PRO A 197 -7.34 -9.83 -21.06
CA PRO A 197 -6.64 -10.51 -19.99
C PRO A 197 -7.48 -10.48 -18.70
N SER A 198 -7.17 -11.39 -17.77
CA SER A 198 -7.77 -11.38 -16.44
C SER A 198 -7.24 -10.19 -15.64
N ILE A 199 -8.01 -9.08 -15.64
CA ILE A 199 -7.57 -7.83 -15.02
C ILE A 199 -7.67 -7.96 -13.51
N ASN A 200 -6.52 -8.00 -12.84
CA ASN A 200 -6.42 -7.90 -11.38
C ASN A 200 -5.95 -6.49 -10.95
N ARG A 201 -6.89 -5.53 -10.85
CA ARG A 201 -6.59 -4.13 -10.45
C ARG A 201 -6.39 -3.96 -8.94
N GLU A 202 -5.76 -4.91 -8.28
CA GLU A 202 -5.55 -4.86 -6.84
C GLU A 202 -4.27 -4.09 -6.49
N CYS A 203 -4.42 -2.99 -5.75
CA CYS A 203 -3.29 -2.20 -5.25
C CYS A 203 -2.69 -2.79 -3.97
N LEU A 204 -3.55 -3.40 -3.15
CA LEU A 204 -3.25 -3.90 -1.81
C LEU A 204 -2.14 -4.96 -1.75
N PRO A 205 -1.95 -5.86 -2.74
CA PRO A 205 -0.82 -6.80 -2.72
C PRO A 205 0.55 -6.12 -2.58
N CYS A 206 0.68 -4.86 -3.00
CA CYS A 206 1.94 -4.10 -2.96
C CYS A 206 1.91 -2.87 -2.05
N HIS A 207 0.71 -2.40 -1.67
CA HIS A 207 0.46 -1.17 -0.92
C HIS A 207 -0.25 -1.38 0.42
N ALA A 208 -0.45 -2.63 0.82
CA ALA A 208 -0.79 -3.05 2.17
C ALA A 208 0.25 -4.08 2.63
N ARG A 209 0.53 -4.14 3.93
CA ARG A 209 1.43 -5.15 4.50
C ARG A 209 0.69 -6.44 4.84
N ASP A 210 1.43 -7.53 4.78
CA ASP A 210 1.12 -8.86 5.35
C ASP A 210 -0.27 -9.43 5.05
N ARG A 211 -0.84 -9.10 3.89
CA ARG A 211 -1.75 -9.99 3.18
C ARG A 211 -0.94 -11.10 2.53
N ASP A 212 -0.47 -12.03 3.35
CA ASP A 212 -0.20 -13.36 2.80
C ASP A 212 -1.56 -13.97 2.46
N PHE A 213 -1.94 -13.88 1.19
CA PHE A 213 -3.19 -14.43 0.68
C PHE A 213 -3.25 -15.96 0.88
N GLU A 214 -2.11 -16.60 1.19
CA GLU A 214 -2.03 -18.04 1.47
C GLU A 214 -2.36 -18.40 2.93
N THR A 215 -2.15 -17.50 3.92
CA THR A 215 -2.19 -17.90 5.35
C THR A 215 -3.30 -17.27 6.20
N THR A 216 -4.12 -16.36 5.65
CA THR A 216 -5.31 -15.73 6.28
C THR A 216 -5.13 -15.14 7.70
N THR A 217 -3.93 -15.13 8.25
CA THR A 217 -3.66 -14.75 9.63
C THR A 217 -3.50 -13.24 9.78
N TYR A 218 -4.64 -12.62 10.08
CA TYR A 218 -4.81 -11.18 10.36
C TYR A 218 -3.97 -10.63 11.53
N THR A 219 -3.26 -11.47 12.28
CA THR A 219 -2.58 -11.13 13.54
C THR A 219 -1.33 -10.27 13.37
N TRP A 220 -0.70 -10.23 12.20
CA TRP A 220 0.41 -9.31 11.92
C TRP A 220 -0.05 -7.87 11.60
N ASN A 221 -1.30 -7.68 11.18
CA ASN A 221 -1.87 -6.42 10.65
C ASN A 221 -1.95 -5.27 11.66
N LYS A 222 -1.69 -5.52 12.94
CA LYS A 222 -1.68 -4.44 13.92
C LYS A 222 -0.28 -3.79 14.06
N ARG A 223 0.82 -4.50 13.78
CA ARG A 223 2.18 -4.11 14.25
C ARG A 223 2.75 -2.92 13.48
N VAL A 224 2.94 -1.77 14.12
CA VAL A 224 3.46 -0.58 13.42
C VAL A 224 4.77 -0.07 14.00
N GLU A 225 5.03 -0.26 15.29
CA GLU A 225 6.33 0.12 15.85
C GLU A 225 7.26 -1.08 15.93
N TRP A 226 8.48 -0.92 15.45
CA TRP A 226 9.59 -1.80 15.81
C TRP A 226 10.68 -0.85 16.24
N GLN A 227 10.97 -0.79 17.53
CA GLN A 227 11.86 0.23 18.06
C GLN A 227 13.34 -0.06 17.77
N SER A 228 13.72 -1.27 17.35
CA SER A 228 15.10 -1.72 17.59
C SER A 228 16.16 -1.50 16.51
N ARG A 229 15.87 -0.98 15.30
CA ARG A 229 16.93 -0.59 14.33
C ARG A 229 16.55 0.57 13.41
N THR A 230 16.34 1.75 13.96
CA THR A 230 16.68 2.97 13.20
C THR A 230 18.13 3.30 13.49
N VAL A 231 18.96 3.36 12.45
CA VAL A 231 20.32 3.90 12.55
C VAL A 231 20.20 5.27 13.23
N SER A 232 20.89 5.47 14.37
CA SER A 232 20.96 6.71 15.17
C SER A 232 19.78 7.11 16.09
N ASP A 233 18.91 6.19 16.54
CA ASP A 233 17.91 6.44 17.61
C ASP A 233 16.86 7.54 17.35
N VAL A 234 16.79 8.10 16.13
CA VAL A 234 15.78 9.10 15.77
C VAL A 234 14.79 8.53 14.74
N ALA A 235 13.75 7.86 15.22
CA ALA A 235 12.62 7.43 14.38
C ALA A 235 11.61 8.58 14.21
N THR A 236 11.64 9.24 13.05
CA THR A 236 10.83 10.45 12.74
C THR A 236 9.41 10.15 12.26
N GLY A 237 9.05 8.88 12.13
CA GLY A 237 7.83 8.44 11.48
C GLY A 237 7.38 7.06 11.94
N PHE A 238 6.10 6.77 11.70
CA PHE A 238 5.46 5.51 12.03
C PHE A 238 5.19 4.63 10.82
N ILE A 239 5.00 5.22 9.62
CA ILE A 239 4.69 4.49 8.40
C ILE A 239 5.91 3.64 8.04
N ARG A 240 5.73 2.32 8.00
CA ARG A 240 6.67 1.46 7.31
C ARG A 240 6.33 1.50 5.83
N HIS A 241 7.30 1.22 4.99
CA HIS A 241 7.07 1.24 3.55
C HIS A 241 5.82 0.42 3.19
N ARG A 242 4.93 1.01 2.37
CA ARG A 242 3.79 0.33 1.72
C ARG A 242 2.60 -0.04 2.65
N GLU A 243 2.25 0.82 3.61
CA GLU A 243 1.10 0.61 4.53
C GLU A 243 -0.13 1.49 4.18
N GLN A 244 -0.10 2.24 3.08
CA GLN A 244 -1.18 3.19 2.73
C GLN A 244 -2.54 2.51 2.58
N GLY A 245 -2.56 1.29 2.06
CA GLY A 245 -3.77 0.48 1.92
C GLY A 245 -4.40 0.14 3.26
N ASP A 246 -3.60 -0.26 4.25
CA ASP A 246 -4.09 -0.57 5.60
C ASP A 246 -4.64 0.68 6.29
N MET A 247 -3.94 1.81 6.13
CA MET A 247 -4.38 3.10 6.67
C MET A 247 -5.72 3.54 6.06
N MET A 248 -5.84 3.42 4.73
CA MET A 248 -7.07 3.75 4.03
C MET A 248 -8.24 2.89 4.53
N LEU A 249 -8.03 1.58 4.66
CA LEU A 249 -9.08 0.66 5.12
C LEU A 249 -9.52 0.96 6.56
N ALA A 250 -8.61 1.43 7.41
CA ALA A 250 -8.89 1.88 8.77
C ALA A 250 -9.25 3.39 8.85
N SER A 251 -9.83 3.97 7.80
CA SER A 251 -10.26 5.38 7.75
C SER A 251 -11.75 5.51 7.43
N LYS A 252 -12.30 6.71 7.64
CA LYS A 252 -13.68 7.03 7.21
C LYS A 252 -13.88 6.92 5.70
N HIS A 253 -12.87 7.22 4.89
CA HIS A 253 -12.95 6.99 3.44
C HIS A 253 -13.04 5.49 3.11
N GLY A 254 -12.26 4.65 3.80
CA GLY A 254 -12.34 3.20 3.67
C GLY A 254 -13.69 2.66 4.11
N GLU A 255 -14.25 3.17 5.21
CA GLU A 255 -15.61 2.84 5.68
C GLU A 255 -16.68 3.19 4.63
N MET A 256 -16.52 4.31 3.93
CA MET A 256 -17.39 4.73 2.82
C MET A 256 -17.18 3.91 1.53
N GLY A 257 -16.22 2.98 1.51
CA GLY A 257 -15.93 2.14 0.34
C GLY A 257 -14.97 2.75 -0.66
N PHE A 258 -14.25 3.83 -0.32
CA PHE A 258 -13.24 4.37 -1.23
C PHE A 258 -12.12 3.35 -1.41
N ASN A 259 -11.64 3.23 -2.64
CA ASN A 259 -10.44 2.48 -2.97
C ASN A 259 -9.38 3.41 -3.56
N CYS A 260 -8.17 2.89 -3.77
CA CYS A 260 -7.04 3.69 -4.26
C CYS A 260 -7.38 4.43 -5.56
N ALA A 261 -8.06 3.76 -6.48
CA ALA A 261 -8.48 4.31 -7.76
C ALA A 261 -9.69 5.26 -7.67
N THR A 262 -10.34 5.41 -6.51
CA THR A 262 -11.31 6.49 -6.29
C THR A 262 -10.61 7.85 -6.43
N CYS A 263 -9.40 7.98 -5.87
CA CYS A 263 -8.65 9.24 -5.88
C CYS A 263 -7.52 9.28 -6.90
N HIS A 264 -6.85 8.15 -7.12
CA HIS A 264 -5.66 8.08 -7.95
C HIS A 264 -5.96 7.64 -9.39
N ASP A 265 -5.24 8.21 -10.34
CA ASP A 265 -5.08 7.61 -11.67
C ASP A 265 -3.98 6.54 -11.58
N PRO A 266 -4.30 5.25 -11.82
CA PRO A 266 -3.32 4.16 -11.65
C PRO A 266 -2.15 4.22 -12.65
N HIS A 267 -2.24 5.03 -13.72
CA HIS A 267 -1.17 5.16 -14.71
C HIS A 267 -0.26 6.36 -14.44
N LYS A 268 -0.64 7.31 -13.59
CA LYS A 268 0.09 8.57 -13.38
C LYS A 268 0.71 8.64 -11.98
N GLY A 269 1.91 9.21 -11.91
CA GLY A 269 2.57 9.45 -10.63
C GLY A 269 1.90 10.56 -9.83
N VAL A 270 1.89 10.43 -8.50
CA VAL A 270 1.52 11.53 -7.57
C VAL A 270 2.71 12.39 -7.16
N TYR A 271 3.91 11.99 -7.57
CA TYR A 271 5.15 12.74 -7.41
C TYR A 271 5.46 13.52 -8.68
N PHE A 272 6.32 14.54 -8.58
CA PHE A 272 6.80 15.33 -9.71
C PHE A 272 5.70 16.02 -10.53
N ASN A 273 4.58 16.38 -9.90
CA ASN A 273 3.45 17.09 -10.52
C ASN A 273 2.85 16.39 -11.75
N LEU A 274 2.90 15.06 -11.80
CA LEU A 274 2.43 14.26 -12.94
C LEU A 274 0.90 14.07 -13.01
N GLY A 275 0.15 14.74 -12.13
CA GLY A 275 -1.32 14.70 -12.17
C GLY A 275 -1.93 13.34 -11.79
N GLY A 276 -1.27 12.58 -10.92
CA GLY A 276 -1.78 11.28 -10.43
C GLY A 276 -3.00 11.36 -9.51
N ILE A 277 -3.44 12.55 -9.12
CA ILE A 277 -4.71 12.76 -8.41
C ILE A 277 -5.78 13.14 -9.43
N LYS A 278 -6.90 12.42 -9.44
CA LYS A 278 -8.02 12.71 -10.33
C LYS A 278 -8.62 14.08 -9.99
N PRO A 279 -8.96 14.92 -10.97
CA PRO A 279 -9.63 16.21 -10.72
C PRO A 279 -10.94 16.07 -9.93
N SER A 280 -11.66 14.96 -10.14
CA SER A 280 -12.89 14.64 -9.40
C SER A 280 -12.66 14.33 -7.92
N ALA A 281 -11.44 14.02 -7.51
CA ALA A 281 -11.10 13.58 -6.17
C ALA A 281 -10.38 14.64 -5.32
N SER A 282 -10.48 15.93 -5.69
CA SER A 282 -10.04 17.00 -4.79
C SER A 282 -10.85 16.94 -3.48
N CYS A 283 -10.21 17.22 -2.35
CA CYS A 283 -10.86 17.23 -1.05
C CYS A 283 -12.06 18.19 -1.07
N GLU A 284 -11.89 19.30 -1.77
CA GLU A 284 -12.79 20.41 -1.94
C GLU A 284 -14.09 20.09 -2.69
N ASN A 285 -14.13 18.98 -3.45
CA ASN A 285 -15.33 18.52 -4.14
C ASN A 285 -16.33 17.85 -3.18
N CYS A 286 -15.83 17.20 -2.13
CA CYS A 286 -16.65 16.47 -1.16
C CYS A 286 -16.77 17.21 0.18
N HIS A 287 -15.71 17.93 0.58
CA HIS A 287 -15.61 18.65 1.83
C HIS A 287 -15.87 20.15 1.61
N THR A 288 -17.03 20.61 2.08
CA THR A 288 -17.50 21.99 1.87
C THR A 288 -16.82 23.02 2.78
N ASN A 289 -16.31 22.59 3.94
CA ASN A 289 -15.66 23.47 4.90
C ASN A 289 -14.14 23.53 4.67
N LYS A 290 -13.68 24.67 4.11
CA LYS A 290 -12.29 24.86 3.65
C LYS A 290 -11.54 25.96 4.42
N THR A 291 -12.26 26.70 5.27
CA THR A 291 -11.66 27.87 5.93
C THR A 291 -10.97 27.43 7.22
N ILE A 292 -9.65 27.41 7.17
CA ILE A 292 -8.78 27.17 8.33
C ILE A 292 -8.23 28.53 8.76
N VAL A 293 -8.59 28.97 9.97
CA VAL A 293 -8.16 30.28 10.45
C VAL A 293 -6.63 30.33 10.55
N GLY A 294 -6.01 31.32 9.90
CA GLY A 294 -4.55 31.51 9.90
C GLY A 294 -3.77 30.56 8.98
N HIS A 295 -4.45 29.67 8.24
CA HIS A 295 -3.85 28.75 7.27
C HIS A 295 -4.52 28.86 5.91
N GLU A 296 -4.99 30.07 5.55
CA GLU A 296 -5.49 30.29 4.20
C GLU A 296 -4.36 30.04 3.20
N PHE A 297 -4.63 29.30 2.10
CA PHE A 297 -3.62 28.95 1.09
C PHE A 297 -2.85 30.20 0.59
N SER A 298 -3.54 31.33 0.45
CA SER A 298 -2.95 32.61 0.04
C SER A 298 -1.95 33.20 1.04
N LYS A 299 -1.94 32.76 2.30
CA LYS A 299 -1.06 33.28 3.37
C LYS A 299 0.05 32.30 3.76
N THR A 300 -0.23 31.00 3.75
CA THR A 300 0.71 29.98 4.25
C THR A 300 1.10 28.93 3.21
N ASN A 301 0.46 28.94 2.03
CA ASN A 301 0.58 27.90 1.01
C ASN A 301 0.24 26.48 1.53
N ALA A 302 -0.48 26.37 2.65
CA ALA A 302 -0.90 25.10 3.24
C ALA A 302 -2.11 24.54 2.49
N SER A 303 -2.05 23.25 2.18
CA SER A 303 -3.10 22.47 1.52
C SER A 303 -3.71 21.44 2.48
N CYS A 304 -4.88 20.90 2.14
CA CYS A 304 -5.56 19.88 2.94
C CYS A 304 -4.64 18.70 3.31
N ILE A 305 -3.82 18.25 2.36
CA ILE A 305 -2.95 17.08 2.53
C ILE A 305 -1.76 17.33 3.46
N ASP A 306 -1.38 18.59 3.70
CA ASP A 306 -0.24 18.90 4.59
C ASP A 306 -0.55 18.55 6.04
N CYS A 307 -1.81 18.69 6.47
CA CYS A 307 -2.27 18.31 7.80
C CYS A 307 -2.93 16.93 7.82
N HIS A 308 -3.74 16.60 6.81
CA HIS A 308 -4.55 15.36 6.81
C HIS A 308 -3.82 14.14 6.24
N MET A 309 -2.76 14.34 5.46
CA MET A 309 -1.93 13.27 4.89
C MET A 309 -0.44 13.54 5.15
N PRO A 310 -0.05 13.78 6.42
CA PRO A 310 1.29 14.20 6.75
C PRO A 310 2.30 13.13 6.38
N LYS A 311 3.53 13.56 6.12
CA LYS A 311 4.59 12.64 5.71
C LYS A 311 5.18 12.01 6.95
N ALA A 312 4.97 10.71 7.13
CA ALA A 312 5.28 10.04 8.40
C ALA A 312 5.92 8.65 8.25
N ALA A 313 6.54 8.32 7.11
CA ALA A 313 7.46 7.17 7.00
C ALA A 313 8.79 7.30 7.76
N ARG A 314 9.36 6.16 8.11
CA ARG A 314 10.71 6.08 8.67
C ARG A 314 11.76 6.27 7.59
N ASN A 315 12.75 7.14 7.86
CA ASN A 315 13.95 7.25 7.04
C ASN A 315 15.20 7.20 7.94
N GLY A 316 16.27 6.58 7.43
CA GLY A 316 17.57 6.50 8.12
C GLY A 316 18.47 7.73 7.89
N ASP A 317 17.90 8.80 7.35
CA ASP A 317 18.56 10.09 7.11
C ASP A 317 17.54 11.20 7.30
N GLN A 318 17.96 12.29 7.96
CA GLN A 318 17.11 13.44 8.23
C GLN A 318 17.68 14.66 7.54
N LEU A 319 16.89 15.23 6.63
CA LEU A 319 16.96 16.67 6.37
C LEU A 319 16.37 17.46 7.54
N SER A 320 15.39 16.87 8.24
CA SER A 320 14.79 17.33 9.49
C SER A 320 14.10 16.14 10.20
N PRO A 321 13.89 16.19 11.53
CA PRO A 321 13.17 15.18 12.30
C PRO A 321 11.70 14.93 11.86
N TYR A 322 11.23 15.60 10.81
CA TYR A 322 9.85 15.52 10.32
C TYR A 322 9.75 15.29 8.80
N VAL A 323 10.87 15.20 8.08
CA VAL A 323 10.82 14.97 6.63
C VAL A 323 10.78 13.49 6.35
N SER A 324 9.58 13.04 6.05
CA SER A 324 9.38 11.71 5.52
C SER A 324 9.01 11.67 4.05
N GLU A 325 9.12 10.48 3.48
CA GLU A 325 8.89 10.14 2.09
C GLU A 325 7.42 9.79 1.85
N GLN A 326 6.76 9.04 2.73
CA GLN A 326 5.38 8.55 2.51
C GLN A 326 4.34 9.33 3.31
N SER A 327 3.24 9.69 2.64
CA SER A 327 2.08 10.32 3.26
C SER A 327 1.16 9.30 3.94
N ALA A 328 0.65 9.65 5.12
CA ALA A 328 -0.39 8.91 5.81
C ALA A 328 -1.71 8.94 5.03
N HIS A 329 -2.52 7.90 5.17
CA HIS A 329 -3.83 7.76 4.51
C HIS A 329 -4.95 7.48 5.54
N TYR A 330 -4.93 8.20 6.66
CA TYR A 330 -6.00 8.16 7.68
C TYR A 330 -6.98 9.33 7.58
N TRP A 331 -6.50 10.50 7.17
CA TRP A 331 -7.23 11.78 7.09
C TRP A 331 -7.78 12.32 8.42
N LYS A 332 -8.34 11.49 9.30
CA LYS A 332 -8.77 11.89 10.65
C LYS A 332 -7.55 12.38 11.44
N ILE A 333 -7.67 13.56 12.07
CA ILE A 333 -6.66 14.09 13.00
C ILE A 333 -7.20 13.91 14.42
N ILE A 334 -6.40 13.26 15.27
CA ILE A 334 -6.66 13.11 16.70
C ILE A 334 -6.12 14.37 17.38
N THR A 335 -7.03 15.20 17.91
CA THR A 335 -6.69 16.52 18.48
C THR A 335 -6.46 16.49 19.99
N ASP A 336 -6.76 15.38 20.64
CA ASP A 336 -6.36 15.18 22.03
C ASP A 336 -4.84 14.92 22.08
N PRO A 337 -4.13 15.40 23.12
CA PRO A 337 -2.69 15.22 23.28
C PRO A 337 -2.35 13.80 23.75
N ILE A 338 -2.81 12.81 23.00
CA ILE A 338 -2.65 11.39 23.24
C ILE A 338 -1.80 10.77 22.13
N THR A 339 -1.10 9.70 22.45
CA THR A 339 -0.43 8.89 21.44
C THR A 339 -1.46 8.14 20.58
N MET A 340 -1.23 8.07 19.26
CA MET A 340 -1.98 7.21 18.34
C MET A 340 -1.66 5.73 18.50
N PHE A 341 -0.74 5.38 19.40
CA PHE A 341 -0.30 4.00 19.62
C PHE A 341 -0.87 3.38 20.90
N GLU A 342 -1.34 2.14 20.85
CA GLU A 342 -1.67 1.31 22.03
C GLU A 342 -0.45 0.52 22.54
N ASN A 343 -0.56 -0.05 23.74
CA ASN A 343 0.55 -0.67 24.50
C ASN A 343 1.21 -1.86 23.78
N LEU A 344 2.43 -2.14 24.25
CA LEU A 344 3.39 -3.10 23.70
C LEU A 344 2.92 -4.56 23.80
N GLU A 345 2.99 -5.30 22.70
CA GLU A 345 3.20 -6.76 22.79
C GLU A 345 4.70 -7.04 22.63
N ASP A 346 5.27 -7.77 23.59
CA ASP A 346 6.59 -8.39 23.45
C ASP A 346 6.40 -9.72 22.70
N ILE A 347 6.85 -9.78 21.44
CA ILE A 347 6.54 -10.91 20.54
C ILE A 347 7.79 -11.76 20.26
N SER A 348 8.90 -11.57 20.98
CA SER A 348 10.08 -12.42 20.75
C SER A 348 10.92 -12.69 22.00
N ASN A 349 10.88 -13.93 22.49
CA ASN A 349 11.93 -14.54 23.34
C ASN A 349 13.25 -14.82 22.58
N THR A 350 13.41 -14.37 21.32
CA THR A 350 14.55 -14.73 20.45
C THR A 350 15.32 -13.56 19.85
N ALA A 351 14.80 -12.32 19.92
CA ALA A 351 15.56 -11.13 19.52
C ALA A 351 16.27 -10.55 20.75
N THR A 352 17.54 -10.18 20.61
CA THR A 352 18.28 -9.45 21.66
C THR A 352 18.70 -8.09 21.11
N PRO A 353 18.15 -6.96 21.63
CA PRO A 353 17.08 -6.89 22.63
C PRO A 353 15.70 -7.33 22.08
N PRO A 354 14.74 -7.68 22.94
CA PRO A 354 13.38 -8.08 22.55
C PRO A 354 12.72 -7.04 21.64
N ALA A 355 12.03 -7.51 20.60
CA ALA A 355 11.33 -6.62 19.69
C ALA A 355 10.00 -6.17 20.33
N THR A 356 9.96 -4.93 20.80
CA THR A 356 8.73 -4.26 21.27
C THR A 356 7.91 -3.75 20.08
N PHE A 357 6.63 -4.13 20.01
CA PHE A 357 5.71 -3.67 18.98
C PHE A 357 4.61 -2.77 19.56
N LYS A 358 4.45 -1.56 19.01
CA LYS A 358 3.24 -0.75 19.22
C LYS A 358 2.30 -0.85 18.03
N PHE A 359 1.02 -0.68 18.34
CA PHE A 359 -0.08 -0.82 17.40
C PHE A 359 -0.82 0.51 17.27
N ILE A 360 -1.40 0.81 16.11
CA ILE A 360 -2.19 2.03 15.94
C ILE A 360 -3.57 1.85 16.58
N LYS A 361 -3.96 2.79 17.45
CA LYS A 361 -5.28 2.84 18.06
C LYS A 361 -6.36 2.98 17.00
N VAL A 362 -7.43 2.22 17.15
CA VAL A 362 -8.68 2.37 16.42
C VAL A 362 -9.81 2.63 17.42
N ASP A 363 -10.81 3.41 17.01
CA ASP A 363 -12.05 3.53 17.78
C ASP A 363 -12.91 2.25 17.64
N ASP A 364 -14.06 2.21 18.33
CA ASP A 364 -14.97 1.05 18.34
C ASP A 364 -15.45 0.64 16.94
N ASN A 365 -15.37 1.55 15.95
CA ASN A 365 -15.72 1.30 14.55
C ASN A 365 -14.52 0.85 13.70
N GLY A 366 -13.35 0.63 14.31
CA GLY A 366 -12.13 0.26 13.60
C GLY A 366 -11.47 1.45 12.87
N ILE A 367 -11.83 2.69 13.20
CA ILE A 367 -11.30 3.88 12.52
C ILE A 367 -10.13 4.46 13.30
N SER A 368 -9.06 4.77 12.60
CA SER A 368 -7.89 5.43 13.15
C SER A 368 -7.70 6.86 12.62
N GLY A 369 -6.71 7.55 13.17
CA GLY A 369 -6.35 8.92 12.84
C GLY A 369 -4.88 9.18 13.14
N THR A 370 -4.36 10.27 12.57
CA THR A 370 -3.01 10.75 12.82
C THR A 370 -3.02 11.75 13.97
N THR A 371 -1.99 11.75 14.81
CA THR A 371 -1.86 12.67 15.95
C THR A 371 -1.15 13.98 15.60
N LEU A 372 -1.16 14.91 16.54
CA LEU A 372 -0.71 16.30 16.36
C LEU A 372 0.79 16.42 16.10
N GLU A 373 1.62 15.51 16.63
CA GLU A 373 3.06 15.49 16.34
C GLU A 373 3.36 15.32 14.85
N TYR A 374 2.51 14.56 14.14
CA TYR A 374 2.65 14.37 12.70
C TYR A 374 1.84 15.40 11.90
N SER A 375 0.71 15.86 12.41
CA SER A 375 -0.20 16.74 11.64
C SER A 375 0.17 18.23 11.75
N CYS A 376 0.78 18.63 12.85
CA CYS A 376 1.06 20.04 13.17
C CYS A 376 2.55 20.34 13.29
N LEU A 377 3.31 19.49 14.01
CA LEU A 377 4.69 19.81 14.36
C LEU A 377 5.69 19.71 13.18
N GLN A 378 5.27 19.15 12.04
CA GLN A 378 6.09 19.19 10.81
C GLN A 378 6.31 20.61 10.30
N CYS A 379 5.34 21.50 10.50
CA CYS A 379 5.41 22.91 10.11
C CYS A 379 5.70 23.81 11.32
N HIS A 380 5.34 23.37 12.52
CA HIS A 380 5.50 24.10 13.78
C HIS A 380 6.59 23.48 14.66
N THR A 381 7.80 23.36 14.12
CA THR A 381 8.91 22.62 14.76
C THR A 381 9.40 23.21 16.09
N ALA A 382 9.09 24.48 16.37
CA ALA A 382 9.40 25.15 17.63
C ALA A 382 8.27 25.03 18.69
N LYS A 383 7.23 24.24 18.43
CA LYS A 383 6.06 24.04 19.29
C LYS A 383 5.98 22.60 19.79
N ASP A 384 5.17 22.38 20.82
CA ASP A 384 4.89 21.06 21.37
C ASP A 384 3.46 20.60 21.08
N VAL A 385 3.16 19.34 21.45
CA VAL A 385 1.83 18.73 21.25
C VAL A 385 0.75 19.46 22.05
N GLN A 386 1.09 20.09 23.18
CA GLN A 386 0.11 20.82 23.99
C GLN A 386 -0.30 22.15 23.38
N TRP A 387 0.65 22.86 22.79
CA TRP A 387 0.33 23.98 21.93
C TRP A 387 -0.59 23.52 20.78
N ALA A 388 -0.24 22.43 20.09
CA ALA A 388 -1.05 21.95 18.97
C ALA A 388 -2.48 21.57 19.37
N SER A 389 -2.68 20.97 20.55
CA SER A 389 -4.00 20.52 21.01
C SER A 389 -4.94 21.69 21.31
N ILE A 390 -4.41 22.81 21.79
CA ILE A 390 -5.16 24.06 22.02
C ILE A 390 -5.69 24.64 20.71
N TYR A 391 -4.87 24.64 19.65
CA TYR A 391 -5.21 25.33 18.39
C TYR A 391 -5.83 24.44 17.31
N ALA A 392 -5.62 23.11 17.35
CA ALA A 392 -6.15 22.19 16.35
C ALA A 392 -7.65 21.92 16.51
N LYS A 393 -8.17 21.99 17.75
CA LYS A 393 -9.57 21.69 18.03
C LYS A 393 -10.47 22.77 17.46
N GLY A 394 -11.35 22.39 16.52
CA GLY A 394 -12.27 23.33 15.87
C GLY A 394 -11.60 24.32 14.92
N ILE A 395 -10.40 24.02 14.43
CA ILE A 395 -9.63 24.92 13.55
C ILE A 395 -10.35 25.28 12.24
N HIS A 396 -11.28 24.43 11.80
CA HIS A 396 -12.17 24.73 10.69
C HIS A 396 -13.29 25.67 11.14
N LYS A 397 -13.40 26.84 10.50
CA LYS A 397 -14.33 27.93 10.87
C LYS A 397 -15.79 27.47 11.06
N ASN A 398 -16.25 26.50 10.27
CA ASN A 398 -17.62 25.95 10.33
C ASN A 398 -17.71 24.50 10.88
N GLY A 399 -16.74 24.03 11.68
CA GLY A 399 -16.76 22.68 12.29
C GLY A 399 -16.31 21.53 11.37
N ILE A 400 -16.63 20.28 11.73
CA ILE A 400 -16.25 19.09 10.93
C ILE A 400 -16.97 19.13 9.57
N THR A 401 -16.27 18.80 8.50
CA THR A 401 -16.81 18.85 7.13
C THR A 401 -18.05 17.95 6.96
N HIS A 402 -19.16 18.52 6.49
CA HIS A 402 -20.29 17.74 5.98
C HIS A 402 -19.97 17.22 4.57
N ILE A 403 -20.32 15.95 4.30
CA ILE A 403 -20.20 15.35 2.95
C ILE A 403 -21.42 15.82 2.15
N ASN A 404 -21.20 16.39 0.97
CA ASN A 404 -22.28 16.56 0.00
C ASN A 404 -22.71 15.17 -0.49
N THR A 405 -23.82 14.64 0.02
CA THR A 405 -24.42 13.41 -0.49
C THR A 405 -25.01 13.69 -1.86
N GLN A 406 -24.22 13.61 -2.92
CA GLN A 406 -24.75 13.47 -4.27
C GLN A 406 -25.24 12.01 -4.44
N PRO A 407 -26.54 11.79 -4.67
CA PRO A 407 -27.07 10.46 -4.91
C PRO A 407 -26.71 10.05 -6.35
N GLY A 408 -25.58 9.37 -6.51
CA GLY A 408 -25.21 8.77 -7.78
C GLY A 408 -23.70 8.66 -7.96
N THR A 409 -23.22 7.44 -8.17
CA THR A 409 -21.84 7.05 -8.51
C THR A 409 -20.86 6.84 -7.33
N SER A 410 -21.21 5.97 -6.39
CA SER A 410 -20.15 5.21 -5.71
C SER A 410 -19.64 4.14 -6.68
N SER A 411 -18.36 4.22 -7.05
CA SER A 411 -17.72 3.32 -8.03
C SER A 411 -17.14 2.04 -7.42
N ALA A 412 -17.43 1.74 -6.14
CA ALA A 412 -16.82 0.63 -5.42
C ALA A 412 -17.82 -0.12 -4.53
N TYR A 413 -17.54 -1.40 -4.27
CA TYR A 413 -18.26 -2.19 -3.26
C TYR A 413 -17.92 -1.67 -1.86
N SER A 414 -18.90 -1.63 -0.96
CA SER A 414 -18.67 -1.29 0.44
C SER A 414 -19.58 -2.10 1.35
N LEU A 415 -19.09 -2.45 2.53
CA LEU A 415 -19.90 -2.93 3.65
C LEU A 415 -19.70 -1.92 4.77
N GLY A 416 -20.78 -1.25 5.19
CA GLY A 416 -20.77 -0.28 6.27
C GLY A 416 -20.88 -0.95 7.64
N GLN A 417 -20.51 -0.23 8.69
CA GLN A 417 -20.74 -0.67 10.06
C GLN A 417 -22.26 -0.78 10.31
N ASN A 418 -22.70 -1.85 10.97
CA ASN A 418 -24.10 -1.96 11.38
C ASN A 418 -24.45 -0.83 12.35
N TYR A 419 -25.64 -0.26 12.23
CA TYR A 419 -26.11 0.79 13.14
C TYR A 419 -27.52 0.46 13.65
N PRO A 420 -27.77 0.56 14.97
CA PRO A 420 -26.81 0.86 16.04
C PRO A 420 -25.76 -0.26 16.27
N ASN A 421 -24.61 0.07 16.88
CA ASN A 421 -23.62 -0.90 17.37
C ASN A 421 -22.92 -0.32 18.62
N PRO A 422 -23.02 -0.94 19.82
CA PRO A 422 -23.78 -2.15 20.13
C PRO A 422 -25.27 -2.02 19.84
N PHE A 423 -25.93 -3.15 19.56
CA PHE A 423 -27.37 -3.20 19.35
C PHE A 423 -28.05 -4.12 20.35
N GLN A 424 -29.33 -3.87 20.63
CA GLN A 424 -30.14 -4.67 21.57
C GLN A 424 -30.94 -5.75 20.83
N HIS A 425 -31.93 -5.37 20.03
CA HIS A 425 -32.82 -6.34 19.36
C HIS A 425 -32.59 -6.42 17.86
N SER A 426 -32.29 -5.27 17.23
CA SER A 426 -32.04 -5.18 15.80
C SER A 426 -30.99 -4.13 15.45
N THR A 427 -30.38 -4.30 14.29
CA THR A 427 -29.46 -3.36 13.68
C THR A 427 -29.65 -3.36 12.18
N THR A 428 -29.32 -2.24 11.52
CA THR A 428 -29.28 -2.18 10.06
C THR A 428 -27.85 -2.32 9.56
N ILE A 429 -27.63 -3.25 8.62
CA ILE A 429 -26.38 -3.42 7.87
C ILE A 429 -26.55 -2.71 6.54
N SER A 430 -25.69 -1.73 6.26
CA SER A 430 -25.70 -1.00 4.99
C SER A 430 -24.54 -1.45 4.10
N PHE A 431 -24.76 -1.58 2.79
CA PHE A 431 -23.69 -1.89 1.84
C PHE A 431 -23.95 -1.21 0.49
N ILE A 432 -22.90 -1.04 -0.32
CA ILE A 432 -22.99 -0.45 -1.65
C ILE A 432 -22.53 -1.45 -2.70
N LEU A 433 -23.30 -1.55 -3.78
CA LEU A 433 -22.94 -2.29 -4.98
C LEU A 433 -22.63 -1.28 -6.12
N PRO A 434 -21.43 -1.27 -6.71
CA PRO A 434 -21.10 -0.37 -7.82
C PRO A 434 -21.77 -0.79 -9.13
N LYS A 435 -22.18 -2.06 -9.23
CA LYS A 435 -22.93 -2.66 -10.34
C LYS A 435 -23.79 -3.80 -9.83
N ALA A 436 -24.78 -4.21 -10.62
CA ALA A 436 -25.63 -5.35 -10.26
C ALA A 436 -24.80 -6.63 -10.05
N SER A 437 -25.10 -7.37 -8.98
CA SER A 437 -24.31 -8.51 -8.51
C SER A 437 -25.19 -9.51 -7.76
N ASN A 438 -24.81 -10.79 -7.75
CA ASN A 438 -25.33 -11.75 -6.78
C ASN A 438 -24.68 -11.49 -5.42
N VAL A 439 -25.50 -11.37 -4.38
CA VAL A 439 -25.08 -11.03 -3.02
C VAL A 439 -25.42 -12.15 -2.06
N THR A 440 -24.47 -12.54 -1.22
CA THR A 440 -24.68 -13.36 -0.02
C THR A 440 -24.25 -12.57 1.19
N LEU A 441 -25.07 -12.51 2.23
CA LEU A 441 -24.79 -11.81 3.49
C LEU A 441 -25.12 -12.73 4.66
N ASN A 442 -24.09 -13.14 5.40
CA ASN A 442 -24.21 -14.10 6.50
C ASN A 442 -23.74 -13.50 7.82
N VAL A 443 -24.23 -14.05 8.94
CA VAL A 443 -23.81 -13.71 10.30
C VAL A 443 -23.23 -14.94 10.99
N TYR A 444 -22.12 -14.75 11.69
CA TYR A 444 -21.36 -15.77 12.41
C TYR A 444 -21.17 -15.36 13.88
N ASN A 445 -21.11 -16.33 14.78
CA ASN A 445 -20.71 -16.11 16.17
C ASN A 445 -19.17 -16.06 16.32
N ALA A 446 -18.69 -15.82 17.53
CA ALA A 446 -17.25 -15.75 17.85
C ALA A 446 -16.47 -17.05 17.58
N LEU A 447 -17.15 -18.20 17.48
CA LEU A 447 -16.55 -19.50 17.13
C LEU A 447 -16.53 -19.76 15.62
N GLY A 448 -16.98 -18.80 14.80
CA GLY A 448 -17.07 -18.94 13.35
C GLY A 448 -18.29 -19.75 12.87
N GLN A 449 -19.21 -20.12 13.75
CA GLN A 449 -20.43 -20.83 13.36
C GLN A 449 -21.43 -19.85 12.77
N GLN A 450 -22.01 -20.18 11.62
CA GLN A 450 -23.05 -19.37 10.98
C GLN A 450 -24.34 -19.43 11.80
N VAL A 451 -24.83 -18.27 12.24
CA VAL A 451 -26.02 -18.12 13.08
C VAL A 451 -27.20 -17.47 12.35
N ALA A 452 -26.95 -16.80 11.22
CA ALA A 452 -28.02 -16.30 10.35
C ALA A 452 -27.55 -16.14 8.90
N VAL A 453 -28.50 -16.23 7.97
CA VAL A 453 -28.36 -15.87 6.56
C VAL A 453 -29.33 -14.73 6.30
N LEU A 454 -28.82 -13.55 5.92
CA LEU A 454 -29.62 -12.35 5.70
C LEU A 454 -29.94 -12.16 4.21
N ILE A 455 -29.02 -12.57 3.34
CA ILE A 455 -29.20 -12.64 1.89
C ILE A 455 -28.54 -13.92 1.42
N ASP A 456 -29.24 -14.74 0.65
CA ASP A 456 -28.70 -15.97 0.08
C ASP A 456 -28.64 -15.90 -1.46
N ASN A 457 -27.46 -15.56 -1.98
CA ASN A 457 -27.15 -15.52 -3.40
C ASN A 457 -28.21 -14.79 -4.26
N VAL A 458 -28.65 -13.62 -3.81
CA VAL A 458 -29.72 -12.84 -4.45
C VAL A 458 -29.15 -11.83 -5.45
N TRP A 459 -29.71 -11.77 -6.65
CA TRP A 459 -29.37 -10.75 -7.64
C TRP A 459 -29.90 -9.37 -7.21
N MET A 460 -29.01 -8.40 -7.00
CA MET A 460 -29.35 -7.04 -6.55
C MET A 460 -28.78 -5.99 -7.50
N ASN A 461 -29.54 -4.91 -7.73
CA ASN A 461 -29.11 -3.80 -8.58
C ASN A 461 -27.95 -3.00 -7.96
N GLY A 462 -27.17 -2.29 -8.79
CA GLY A 462 -26.18 -1.33 -8.29
C GLY A 462 -26.85 -0.22 -7.47
N GLY A 463 -26.22 0.21 -6.38
CA GLY A 463 -26.77 1.20 -5.46
C GLY A 463 -26.46 0.91 -4.00
N THR A 464 -27.01 1.74 -3.11
CA THR A 464 -26.93 1.54 -1.66
C THR A 464 -28.09 0.67 -1.19
N HIS A 465 -27.78 -0.34 -0.39
CA HIS A 465 -28.73 -1.29 0.18
C HIS A 465 -28.65 -1.26 1.70
N LYS A 466 -29.77 -1.55 2.34
CA LYS A 466 -29.91 -1.63 3.80
C LYS A 466 -30.67 -2.90 4.14
N ILE A 467 -30.11 -3.71 5.03
CA ILE A 467 -30.69 -4.97 5.48
C ILE A 467 -30.80 -4.92 7.00
N ASP A 468 -32.00 -5.15 7.50
CA ASP A 468 -32.23 -5.24 8.94
C ASP A 468 -31.89 -6.65 9.43
N PHE A 469 -31.14 -6.70 10.53
CA PHE A 469 -30.81 -7.92 11.24
C PHE A 469 -31.48 -7.91 12.61
N HIS A 470 -32.25 -8.96 12.91
CA HIS A 470 -32.90 -9.16 14.20
C HIS A 470 -32.23 -10.34 14.92
N ALA A 471 -31.62 -10.09 16.07
CA ALA A 471 -30.84 -11.10 16.81
C ALA A 471 -31.70 -11.95 17.76
N LYS A 472 -32.90 -12.33 17.34
CA LYS A 472 -33.85 -13.06 18.19
C LYS A 472 -33.25 -14.42 18.60
N GLY A 473 -33.09 -14.64 19.91
CA GLY A 473 -32.57 -15.89 20.47
C GLY A 473 -31.05 -16.05 20.40
N LEU A 474 -30.30 -15.00 20.02
CA LEU A 474 -28.84 -14.99 20.06
C LEU A 474 -28.35 -14.44 21.41
N PRO A 475 -27.33 -15.08 22.04
CA PRO A 475 -26.76 -14.59 23.30
C PRO A 475 -26.00 -13.27 23.14
N ASN A 476 -25.86 -12.49 24.21
CA ASN A 476 -25.01 -11.30 24.21
C ASN A 476 -23.56 -11.64 23.85
N GLY A 477 -22.91 -10.78 23.07
CA GLY A 477 -21.52 -11.00 22.65
C GLY A 477 -21.18 -10.41 21.29
N ALA A 478 -19.98 -10.76 20.83
CA ALA A 478 -19.47 -10.35 19.53
C ALA A 478 -19.91 -11.31 18.42
N TYR A 479 -20.34 -10.73 17.31
CA TYR A 479 -20.72 -11.41 16.08
C TYR A 479 -19.94 -10.82 14.90
N ILE A 480 -19.86 -11.59 13.82
CA ILE A 480 -19.24 -11.16 12.56
C ILE A 480 -20.29 -11.30 11.46
N TYR A 481 -20.51 -10.27 10.67
CA TYR A 481 -21.28 -10.39 9.42
C TYR A 481 -20.35 -10.29 8.23
N SER A 482 -20.59 -11.10 7.21
CA SER A 482 -19.76 -11.23 6.02
C SER A 482 -20.62 -11.11 4.76
N ILE A 483 -20.20 -10.26 3.82
CA ILE A 483 -20.82 -10.10 2.51
C ILE A 483 -19.91 -10.70 1.43
N GLN A 484 -20.51 -11.39 0.48
CA GLN A 484 -19.90 -11.80 -0.78
C GLN A 484 -20.72 -11.21 -1.93
N ALA A 485 -20.06 -10.51 -2.86
CA ALA A 485 -20.66 -10.00 -4.09
C ALA A 485 -19.65 -10.09 -5.24
N ASN A 486 -19.89 -10.98 -6.22
CA ASN A 486 -18.87 -11.33 -7.24
C ASN A 486 -17.53 -11.69 -6.58
N ASN A 487 -16.44 -10.97 -6.90
CA ASN A 487 -15.11 -11.15 -6.32
C ASN A 487 -14.88 -10.33 -5.03
N PHE A 488 -15.88 -9.57 -4.57
CA PHE A 488 -15.78 -8.78 -3.34
C PHE A 488 -16.25 -9.62 -2.15
N GLY A 489 -15.33 -9.89 -1.22
CA GLY A 489 -15.62 -10.48 0.09
C GLY A 489 -15.18 -9.52 1.19
N PHE A 490 -16.06 -9.21 2.14
CA PHE A 490 -15.71 -8.34 3.28
C PHE A 490 -16.51 -8.73 4.52
N SER A 491 -15.90 -8.59 5.69
CA SER A 491 -16.54 -8.91 6.96
C SER A 491 -16.34 -7.80 7.99
N ARG A 492 -17.30 -7.66 8.90
CA ARG A 492 -17.24 -6.68 10.00
C ARG A 492 -17.78 -7.29 11.28
N LYS A 493 -17.32 -6.75 12.41
CA LYS A 493 -17.76 -7.12 13.76
C LYS A 493 -18.99 -6.31 14.16
N MET A 494 -19.93 -6.91 14.88
CA MET A 494 -21.02 -6.24 15.59
C MET A 494 -21.14 -6.78 17.02
N ILE A 495 -21.67 -5.97 17.93
CA ILE A 495 -21.81 -6.30 19.36
C ILE A 495 -23.29 -6.32 19.72
N LEU A 496 -23.77 -7.46 20.20
CA LEU A 496 -25.11 -7.63 20.75
C LEU A 496 -25.07 -7.47 22.26
N SER A 497 -25.87 -6.54 22.79
CA SER A 497 -25.98 -6.23 24.20
C SER A 497 -27.45 -6.01 24.58
N GLN A 498 -28.21 -7.10 24.65
CA GLN A 498 -29.58 -7.14 25.16
C GLN A 498 -29.65 -6.85 26.66
#